data_AF-A0A1V0ABY1-F1
#
_entry.id   AF-A0A1V0ABY1-F1
#
_cell.length_a   1.000
_cell.length_b   1.000
_cell.length_c   1.000
_cell.angle_alpha   90.00
_cell.angle_beta   90.00
_cell.angle_gamma   90.00
#
_symmetry.space_group_name_H-M   'P 1'
#
loop_
_entity.id
_entity.type
_entity.pdbx_description
1 polymer ?
#
loop_
_entity_poly.entity_id
_entity_poly.type
_entity_poly.pdbx_seq_one_letter_code
_entity_poly.pdbx_strand_id
1 'polypeptide(L)' 'MDEEQAGGTIWPAVRLVILVVAGMVLGNVLLTLVMTRDPALGLDELIAFGGGGILGLLVEFGVFRRR' A
#
# COMPACT_ATOMS: atom_id res chain seq x y z
N MET A 1 -2.01 34.73 26.73
CA MET A 1 -1.02 34.27 25.73
C MET A 1 -1.28 32.80 25.61
N ASP A 2 -2.32 32.47 24.87
CA ASP A 2 -2.99 31.17 24.91
C ASP A 2 -2.94 30.61 23.49
N GLU A 3 -1.72 30.35 23.02
CA GLU A 3 -1.43 29.61 21.78
C GLU A 3 -1.29 28.12 22.11
N GLU A 4 -2.31 27.58 22.77
CA GLU A 4 -2.33 26.19 23.21
C GLU A 4 -2.63 25.29 21.99
N GLN A 5 -1.55 24.94 21.28
CA GLN A 5 -1.36 23.71 20.51
C GLN A 5 -2.60 23.12 19.82
N ALA A 6 -3.07 23.79 18.77
CA ALA A 6 -3.84 23.14 17.69
C ALA A 6 -2.94 22.23 16.83
N GLY A 7 -2.12 21.40 17.48
CA GLY A 7 -1.24 20.42 16.84
C GLY A 7 -2.03 19.19 16.39
N GLY A 8 -2.95 19.38 15.43
CA GLY A 8 -3.66 18.29 14.77
C GLY A 8 -2.64 17.28 14.24
N THR A 9 -2.59 16.10 14.86
CA THR A 9 -1.54 15.11 14.61
C THR A 9 -1.53 14.75 13.13
N ILE A 10 -0.46 15.11 12.41
CA ILE A 10 -0.31 14.90 10.95
C ILE A 10 -0.15 13.39 10.62
N TRP A 11 0.08 12.58 11.64
CA TRP A 11 0.37 11.15 11.57
C TRP A 11 -0.65 10.30 10.80
N PRO A 12 -1.99 10.48 10.97
CA PRO A 12 -2.97 9.72 10.20
C PRO A 12 -2.92 10.07 8.72
N ALA A 13 -2.74 11.35 8.38
CA ALA A 13 -2.64 11.81 7.00
C ALA A 13 -1.38 11.26 6.32
N VAL A 14 -0.23 11.28 7.00
CA VAL A 14 1.03 10.72 6.47
C VAL A 14 0.91 9.22 6.23
N ARG A 15 0.34 8.46 7.18
CA ARG A 15 0.10 7.02 6.99
C ARG A 15 -0.82 6.71 5.82
N LEU A 16 -1.87 7.51 5.64
CA LEU A 16 -2.81 7.34 4.52
C LEU A 16 -2.12 7.61 3.18
N VAL A 17 -1.30 8.65 3.10
CA VAL A 17 -0.47 8.92 1.91
C VAL A 17 0.48 7.76 1.62
N ILE A 18 1.15 7.20 2.64
CA ILE A 18 2.03 6.03 2.48
C ILE A 18 1.26 4.82 1.93
N LEU A 19 0.06 4.55 2.44
CA LEU A 19 -0.80 3.46 1.95
C LEU A 19 -1.19 3.65 0.48
N VAL A 20 -1.55 4.87 0.08
CA VAL A 20 -1.89 5.20 -1.31
C VAL A 20 -0.68 5.00 -2.22
N VAL A 21 0.49 5.51 -1.83
CA VAL A 21 1.74 5.36 -2.60
C VAL A 21 2.13 3.89 -2.70
N ALA A 22 2.05 3.13 -1.61
CA ALA A 22 2.35 1.69 -1.61
C ALA A 22 1.42 0.93 -2.57
N GLY A 23 0.12 1.26 -2.58
CA GLY A 23 -0.85 0.70 -3.53
C GLY A 23 -0.53 1.04 -4.99
N MET A 24 -0.14 2.28 -5.27
CA MET A 24 0.27 2.70 -6.61
C MET A 24 1.52 1.95 -7.10
N VAL A 25 2.54 1.83 -6.24
CA VAL A 25 3.78 1.11 -6.56
C VAL A 25 3.49 -0.36 -6.83
N LEU A 26 2.72 -1.02 -5.95
CA LEU A 26 2.31 -2.43 -6.14
C LEU A 26 1.54 -2.64 -7.45
N GLY A 27 0.57 -1.77 -7.75
CA GLY A 27 -0.19 -1.83 -8.99
C GLY A 27 0.68 -1.65 -10.22
N ASN A 28 1.63 -0.73 -10.18
CA ASN A 28 2.54 -0.48 -11.31
C ASN A 28 3.51 -1.65 -11.54
N VAL A 29 4.02 -2.26 -10.47
CA VAL A 29 4.88 -3.45 -10.54
C VAL A 29 4.08 -4.63 -11.11
N LEU A 30 2.86 -4.87 -10.62
CA LEU A 30 1.99 -5.93 -11.16
C LEU A 30 1.67 -5.73 -12.64
N LEU A 31 1.32 -4.50 -13.03
CA LEU A 31 1.06 -4.16 -14.43
C LEU A 31 2.28 -4.42 -15.31
N THR A 32 3.46 -4.01 -14.83
CA THR A 32 4.74 -4.26 -15.52
C THR A 32 4.98 -5.75 -15.70
N LEU A 33 4.87 -6.54 -14.63
CA LEU A 33 5.04 -8.01 -14.68
C LEU A 33 4.06 -8.70 -15.64
N VAL A 34 2.83 -8.18 -15.76
CA VAL A 34 1.84 -8.70 -16.71
C VAL A 34 2.20 -8.32 -18.15
N MET A 35 2.62 -7.07 -18.39
CA MET A 35 2.93 -6.56 -19.73
C MET A 35 4.27 -7.06 -20.28
N THR A 36 5.27 -7.21 -19.43
CA THR A 36 6.62 -7.63 -19.82
C THR A 36 6.84 -9.12 -19.55
N ARG A 37 5.77 -9.93 -19.55
CA ARG A 37 5.79 -11.35 -19.14
C ARG A 37 7.01 -12.08 -19.69
N ASP A 38 8.05 -12.17 -18.87
CA ASP A 38 9.14 -13.10 -19.09
C ASP A 38 8.55 -14.50 -18.88
N PRO A 39 8.70 -15.44 -19.82
CA PRO A 39 8.20 -16.81 -19.67
C PRO A 39 8.87 -17.56 -18.50
N ALA A 40 9.87 -16.96 -17.85
CA ALA A 40 10.52 -17.46 -16.64
C ALA A 40 9.75 -17.16 -15.34
N LEU A 41 8.84 -16.18 -15.32
CA LEU A 41 7.99 -15.88 -14.17
C LEU A 41 6.64 -16.58 -14.31
N GLY A 42 6.39 -17.53 -13.42
CA GLY A 42 5.17 -18.33 -13.43
C GLY A 42 3.93 -17.52 -13.07
N LEU A 43 2.75 -17.99 -13.51
CA LEU A 43 1.48 -17.35 -13.17
C LEU A 43 1.19 -17.44 -11.66
N ASP A 44 1.72 -18.48 -11.01
CA ASP A 44 1.72 -18.70 -9.57
C ASP A 44 2.53 -17.64 -8.80
N GLU A 45 3.71 -17.25 -9.30
CA GLU A 45 4.53 -16.20 -8.68
C GLU A 45 3.86 -14.83 -8.76
N LEU A 46 3.20 -14.52 -9.88
CA LEU A 46 2.42 -13.29 -10.04
C LEU A 46 1.25 -13.24 -9.05
N ILE A 47 0.53 -14.36 -8.87
CA ILE A 47 -0.56 -14.46 -7.92
C ILE A 47 -0.04 -14.37 -6.48
N ALA A 48 1.09 -15.01 -6.16
CA ALA A 48 1.70 -14.95 -4.84
C ALA A 48 2.16 -13.52 -4.49
N PHE A 49 2.81 -12.84 -5.44
CA PHE A 49 3.26 -11.46 -5.27
C PHE A 49 2.08 -10.49 -5.15
N GLY A 50 1.12 -10.55 -6.09
CA GLY A 50 -0.05 -9.68 -6.07
C GLY A 50 -0.96 -9.93 -4.87
N GLY A 51 -1.19 -11.20 -4.52
CA GLY A 51 -1.95 -11.60 -3.36
C GLY A 51 -1.31 -11.13 -2.05
N GLY A 52 0.02 -11.30 -1.91
CA GLY A 52 0.76 -10.81 -0.75
C GLY A 52 0.71 -9.30 -0.60
N GLY A 53 0.87 -8.56 -1.70
CA GLY A 53 0.76 -7.10 -1.70
C GLY A 53 -0.63 -6.59 -1.31
N ILE A 54 -1.69 -7.19 -1.87
CA ILE A 54 -3.08 -6.84 -1.54
C ILE A 54 -3.39 -7.19 -0.08
N LEU A 55 -2.99 -8.36 0.41
CA LEU A 55 -3.17 -8.74 1.82
C LEU A 55 -2.45 -7.78 2.76
N GLY A 56 -1.21 -7.39 2.46
CA GLY A 56 -0.46 -6.41 3.25
C GLY A 56 -1.18 -5.06 3.33
N LEU A 57 -1.69 -4.56 2.20
CA LEU A 57 -2.47 -3.32 2.15
C LEU A 57 -3.78 -3.43 2.94
N LEU A 58 -4.51 -4.54 2.80
CA LEU A 58 -5.77 -4.77 3.50
C LEU A 58 -5.58 -4.91 5.01
N VAL A 59 -4.48 -5.54 5.46
CA VAL A 59 -4.14 -5.65 6.87
C VAL A 59 -3.82 -4.28 7.45
N GLU A 60 -2.94 -3.51 6.80
CA GLU A 60 -2.56 -2.17 7.28
C GLU A 60 -3.76 -1.20 7.27
N PHE A 61 -4.63 -1.28 6.26
CA PHE A 61 -5.88 -0.52 6.19
C PHE A 61 -6.93 -0.98 7.23
N GLY A 62 -7.03 -2.28 7.48
CA GLY A 62 -7.91 -2.84 8.51
C GLY A 62 -7.45 -2.47 9.92
N VAL A 63 -6.14 -2.43 10.16
CA VAL A 63 -5.54 -1.91 11.39
C VAL A 63 -5.78 -0.40 11.53
N PHE A 64 -5.73 0.36 10.44
CA PHE A 64 -6.07 1.78 10.42
C PHE A 64 -7.53 2.04 10.81
N ARG A 65 -8.47 1.20 10.38
CA ARG A 65 -9.90 1.36 10.72
C ARG A 65 -10.26 1.02 12.17
N ARG A 66 -9.42 0.22 12.85
CA ARG A 66 -9.68 -0.24 14.23
C ARG A 66 -9.01 0.60 15.32
N ARG A 67 -8.13 1.53 14.95
CA ARG A 67 -7.51 2.50 15.87
C ARG A 67 -8.14 3.87 15.66
#